data_AF-A0A7R9A070-F1
#
_entry.id   AF-A0A7R9A070-F1
#
_cell.length_a   1.000
_cell.length_b   1.000
_cell.length_c   1.000
_cell.angle_alpha   90.00
_cell.angle_beta   90.00
_cell.angle_gamma   90.00
#
_symmetry.space_group_name_H-M   'P 1'
#
loop_
_entity.id
_entity.type
_entity.pdbx_description
1 polymer ?
#
loop_
_entity_poly.entity_id
_entity_poly.type
_entity_poly.pdbx_seq_one_letter_code
_entity_poly.pdbx_strand_id
1 'polypeptide(L)'
;MLEPPMLIVISPAKTLDFDSPLPTEKYTQPDMLEDAQSLIYTMRNYSPEDIGQLMGVSEKIARLNFERFGDWSPPFSPENARQALLAFKGDVYEGIDAYTLDESDLEYAQGHLRMLSGLYGLLKPLDLMQPYRLEMGTKLK
;
A
#
# COMPACT_ATOMS: atom_id res chain seq x y z
N MET A 1 32.74 -2.95 -15.61
CA MET A 1 31.48 -3.74 -15.59
C MET A 1 30.51 -2.94 -14.75
N LEU A 2 29.37 -2.52 -15.31
CA LEU A 2 28.30 -1.94 -14.51
C LEU A 2 27.74 -3.05 -13.61
N GLU A 3 27.59 -2.80 -12.32
CA GLU A 3 26.96 -3.76 -11.41
C GLU A 3 25.54 -4.09 -11.90
N PRO A 4 25.08 -5.34 -11.76
CA PRO A 4 23.71 -5.69 -12.10
C PRO A 4 22.76 -4.83 -11.25
N PRO A 5 21.63 -4.36 -11.82
CA PRO A 5 20.71 -3.52 -11.08
C PRO A 5 20.17 -4.28 -9.86
N MET A 6 20.48 -3.75 -8.66
CA MET A 6 20.00 -4.30 -7.40
C MET A 6 18.53 -3.92 -7.19
N LEU A 7 17.70 -4.89 -6.80
CA LEU A 7 16.31 -4.65 -6.41
C LEU A 7 16.01 -5.33 -5.08
N ILE A 8 15.58 -4.53 -4.11
CA ILE A 8 15.16 -4.96 -2.78
C ILE A 8 13.65 -5.13 -2.80
N VAL A 9 13.16 -6.24 -2.25
CA VAL A 9 11.73 -6.53 -2.15
C VAL A 9 11.36 -6.81 -0.71
N ILE A 10 10.37 -6.07 -0.19
CA ILE A 10 9.85 -6.23 1.17
C ILE A 10 8.35 -6.53 1.16
N SER A 11 7.87 -7.13 2.24
CA SER A 11 6.44 -7.33 2.49
C SER A 11 5.74 -6.01 2.85
N PRO A 12 4.43 -5.88 2.60
CA PRO A 12 3.65 -4.75 3.08
C PRO A 12 3.45 -4.82 4.60
N ALA A 13 3.01 -3.72 5.22
CA ALA A 13 2.54 -3.71 6.59
C ALA A 13 1.01 -3.67 6.70
N LYS A 14 0.49 -4.15 7.83
CA LYS A 14 -0.96 -4.14 8.13
C LYS A 14 -1.44 -2.80 8.69
N THR A 15 -0.56 -2.10 9.40
CA THR A 15 -0.83 -0.79 9.98
C THR A 15 -0.46 0.27 8.97
N LEU A 16 -1.30 1.29 8.86
CA LEU A 16 -1.12 2.41 7.95
C LEU A 16 -1.15 3.72 8.75
N ASP A 17 -0.36 4.68 8.33
CA ASP A 17 -0.32 6.05 8.83
C ASP A 17 -0.66 7.00 7.68
N PHE A 18 -1.78 7.71 7.79
CA PHE A 18 -2.22 8.71 6.82
C PHE A 18 -2.21 10.13 7.39
N ASP A 19 -1.74 10.31 8.62
CA ASP A 19 -1.87 11.55 9.38
C ASP A 19 -0.53 12.27 9.61
N SER A 20 0.57 11.51 9.71
CA SER A 20 1.90 12.09 9.99
C SER A 20 2.37 13.05 8.89
N PRO A 21 3.08 14.14 9.23
CA PRO A 21 3.61 15.09 8.25
C PRO A 21 4.60 14.43 7.30
N LEU A 22 4.50 14.71 6.01
CA LEU A 22 5.32 14.07 4.98
C LEU A 22 6.68 14.76 4.84
N PRO A 23 7.80 14.00 4.71
CA PRO A 23 9.12 14.55 4.43
C PRO A 23 9.30 15.00 2.96
N THR A 24 8.39 14.61 2.06
CA THR A 24 8.42 14.99 0.64
C THR A 24 7.01 15.15 0.07
N GLU A 25 6.88 16.00 -0.94
CA GLU A 25 5.68 16.14 -1.76
C GLU A 25 5.76 15.31 -3.05
N LYS A 26 6.91 14.70 -3.36
CA LYS A 26 7.08 13.88 -4.57
C LYS A 26 6.27 12.60 -4.46
N TYR A 27 5.60 12.24 -5.56
CA TYR A 27 4.86 10.99 -5.65
C TYR A 27 4.83 10.46 -7.08
N THR A 28 4.49 9.18 -7.20
CA THR A 28 4.19 8.48 -8.45
C THR A 28 2.85 7.75 -8.32
N GLN A 29 2.40 7.13 -9.41
CA GLN A 29 1.18 6.33 -9.44
C GLN A 29 1.55 4.84 -9.52
N PRO A 30 0.77 3.95 -8.87
CA PRO A 30 0.96 2.51 -9.00
C PRO A 30 0.84 2.07 -10.47
N ASP A 31 1.78 1.23 -10.91
CA ASP A 31 1.81 0.76 -12.31
C ASP A 31 0.67 -0.23 -12.62
N MET A 32 0.11 -0.90 -11.59
CA MET A 32 -0.95 -1.92 -11.72
C MET A 32 -2.30 -1.43 -11.19
N LEU A 33 -2.62 -0.14 -11.39
CA LEU A 33 -3.84 0.46 -10.82
C LEU A 33 -5.14 -0.12 -11.41
N GLU A 34 -5.13 -0.55 -12.68
CA GLU A 34 -6.27 -1.21 -13.32
C GLU A 34 -6.56 -2.58 -12.68
N ASP A 35 -5.52 -3.39 -12.41
CA ASP A 35 -5.67 -4.67 -11.71
C ASP A 35 -6.18 -4.47 -10.27
N ALA A 36 -5.65 -3.46 -9.57
CA ALA A 36 -6.11 -3.09 -8.23
C ALA A 36 -7.60 -2.70 -8.25
N GLN A 37 -8.03 -1.95 -9.26
CA GLN A 37 -9.42 -1.56 -9.44
C GLN A 37 -10.34 -2.78 -9.66
N SER A 38 -9.92 -3.78 -10.44
CA SER A 38 -10.65 -5.05 -10.59
C SER A 38 -10.82 -5.80 -9.27
N LEU A 39 -9.78 -5.83 -8.43
CA LEU A 39 -9.84 -6.42 -7.09
C LEU A 39 -10.81 -5.65 -6.19
N ILE A 40 -10.78 -4.30 -6.22
CA ILE A 40 -11.73 -3.47 -5.45
C ILE A 40 -13.18 -3.73 -5.87
N TYR A 41 -13.46 -3.83 -7.17
CA TYR A 41 -14.80 -4.15 -7.64
C TYR A 41 -15.28 -5.50 -7.12
N THR A 42 -14.38 -6.48 -7.03
CA THR A 42 -14.69 -7.78 -6.43
C THR A 42 -14.99 -7.63 -4.95
N MET A 43 -14.11 -6.95 -4.20
CA MET A 43 -14.23 -6.77 -2.76
C MET A 43 -15.48 -5.98 -2.33
N ARG A 44 -15.95 -5.03 -3.14
CA ARG A 44 -17.17 -4.26 -2.88
C ARG A 44 -18.45 -5.10 -2.85
N ASN A 45 -18.43 -6.30 -3.41
CA ASN A 45 -19.58 -7.21 -3.37
C ASN A 45 -19.67 -8.04 -2.08
N TYR A 46 -18.64 -7.99 -1.22
CA TYR A 46 -18.62 -8.75 0.03
C TYR A 46 -19.27 -7.94 1.15
N SER A 47 -20.06 -8.60 2.00
CA SER A 47 -20.51 -7.98 3.25
C SER A 47 -19.35 -7.83 4.24
N PRO A 48 -19.45 -6.95 5.26
CA PRO A 48 -18.48 -6.91 6.36
C PRO A 48 -18.26 -8.29 7.00
N GLU A 49 -19.31 -9.09 7.14
CA GLU A 49 -19.25 -10.45 7.68
C GLU A 49 -18.44 -11.38 6.77
N ASP A 50 -18.64 -11.33 5.45
CA ASP A 50 -17.87 -12.11 4.48
C ASP A 50 -16.39 -11.70 4.46
N ILE A 51 -16.11 -10.40 4.53
CA ILE A 51 -14.74 -9.85 4.63
C ILE A 51 -14.04 -10.39 5.90
N GLY A 52 -14.76 -10.39 7.03
CA GLY A 52 -14.24 -10.91 8.30
C GLY A 52 -13.85 -12.38 8.22
N GLN A 53 -14.70 -13.21 7.59
CA GLN A 53 -14.43 -14.63 7.37
C GLN A 53 -13.29 -14.86 6.38
N LEU A 54 -13.31 -14.15 5.24
CA LEU A 54 -12.34 -14.26 4.16
C LEU A 54 -10.93 -13.92 4.63
N MET A 55 -10.78 -12.86 5.41
CA MET A 55 -9.49 -12.34 5.86
C MET A 55 -9.07 -12.83 7.24
N GLY A 56 -9.94 -13.57 7.95
CA GLY A 56 -9.69 -14.04 9.31
C GLY A 56 -9.46 -12.90 10.31
N VAL A 57 -10.28 -11.85 10.23
CA VAL A 57 -10.16 -10.64 11.06
C VAL A 57 -11.39 -10.40 11.93
N SER A 58 -11.23 -9.65 13.02
CA SER A 58 -12.35 -9.23 13.86
C SER A 58 -13.37 -8.38 13.10
N GLU A 59 -14.64 -8.37 13.54
CA GLU A 59 -15.72 -7.54 12.96
C GLU A 59 -15.32 -6.07 12.80
N LYS A 60 -14.67 -5.47 13.82
CA LYS A 60 -14.21 -4.07 13.75
C LYS A 60 -13.31 -3.81 12.54
N ILE A 61 -12.35 -4.70 12.31
CA ILE A 61 -11.41 -4.60 11.18
C ILE A 61 -12.12 -4.91 9.86
N ALA A 62 -13.08 -5.83 9.86
CA ALA A 62 -13.84 -6.16 8.67
C ALA A 62 -14.70 -4.97 8.20
N ARG A 63 -15.43 -4.30 9.13
CA ARG A 63 -16.20 -3.08 8.85
C ARG A 63 -15.31 -1.95 8.33
N LEU A 64 -14.16 -1.72 8.97
CA LEU A 64 -13.19 -0.72 8.50
C LEU A 64 -12.73 -0.99 7.05
N ASN A 65 -12.47 -2.26 6.70
CA ASN A 65 -12.03 -2.58 5.34
C ASN A 65 -13.17 -2.57 4.33
N PHE A 66 -14.39 -2.93 4.73
CA PHE A 66 -15.58 -2.73 3.90
C PHE A 66 -15.72 -1.25 3.50
N GLU A 67 -15.62 -0.33 4.47
CA GLU A 67 -15.64 1.12 4.22
C GLU A 67 -14.49 1.55 3.30
N ARG A 68 -13.26 1.13 3.59
CA ARG A 68 -12.09 1.42 2.73
C ARG A 68 -12.27 0.95 1.29
N PHE A 69 -12.80 -0.26 1.06
CA PHE A 69 -13.10 -0.74 -0.28
C PHE A 69 -14.22 0.06 -0.94
N GLY A 70 -15.21 0.51 -0.16
CA GLY A 70 -16.28 1.42 -0.60
C GLY A 70 -15.74 2.78 -1.03
N ASP A 71 -14.85 3.38 -0.25
CA ASP A 71 -14.29 4.71 -0.46
C ASP A 71 -13.16 4.73 -1.50
N TRP A 72 -12.59 3.56 -1.83
CA TRP A 72 -11.47 3.48 -2.76
C TRP A 72 -11.83 4.02 -4.14
N SER A 73 -11.10 5.01 -4.65
CA SER A 73 -11.38 5.55 -5.99
C SER A 73 -10.18 6.25 -6.63
N PRO A 74 -9.89 5.99 -7.92
CA PRO A 74 -9.03 6.86 -8.71
C PRO A 74 -9.78 8.12 -9.15
N PRO A 75 -9.08 9.22 -9.51
CA PRO A 75 -7.63 9.36 -9.50
C PRO A 75 -7.05 9.51 -8.09
N PHE A 76 -5.82 9.03 -7.89
CA PHE A 76 -5.12 9.23 -6.62
C PHE A 76 -4.41 10.58 -6.61
N SER A 77 -4.58 11.29 -5.50
CA SER A 77 -3.92 12.55 -5.19
C SER A 77 -3.47 12.56 -3.73
N PRO A 78 -2.61 13.51 -3.32
CA PRO A 78 -2.26 13.68 -1.91
C PRO A 78 -3.47 13.95 -0.98
N GLU A 79 -4.64 14.30 -1.52
CA GLU A 79 -5.86 14.50 -0.73
C GLU A 79 -6.53 13.18 -0.31
N ASN A 80 -6.30 12.09 -1.06
CA ASN A 80 -6.96 10.80 -0.82
C ASN A 80 -6.00 9.63 -0.67
N ALA A 81 -4.70 9.82 -0.92
CA ALA A 81 -3.70 8.77 -0.96
C ALA A 81 -2.37 9.26 -0.38
N ARG A 82 -1.48 8.32 -0.07
CA ARG A 82 -0.14 8.57 0.49
C ARG A 82 0.90 7.66 -0.14
N GLN A 83 2.13 8.15 -0.27
CA GLN A 83 3.26 7.36 -0.76
C GLN A 83 3.43 6.09 0.08
N ALA A 84 3.54 4.93 -0.57
CA ALA A 84 3.50 3.64 0.08
C ALA A 84 4.59 3.46 1.18
N LEU A 85 5.81 3.95 0.95
CA LEU A 85 6.88 3.87 1.97
C LEU A 85 6.57 4.72 3.22
N LEU A 86 5.77 5.78 3.07
CA LEU A 86 5.39 6.70 4.15
C LEU A 86 4.04 6.33 4.78
N ALA A 87 3.24 5.51 4.10
CA ALA A 87 1.95 5.01 4.59
C ALA A 87 2.10 3.74 5.43
N PHE A 88 2.94 2.79 5.02
CA PHE A 88 3.10 1.55 5.77
C PHE A 88 3.83 1.76 7.10
N LYS A 89 3.33 1.13 8.16
CA LYS A 89 3.92 1.19 9.51
C LYS A 89 4.06 -0.19 10.14
N GLY A 90 5.23 -0.48 10.70
CA GLY A 90 5.57 -1.72 11.39
C GLY A 90 7.09 -1.94 11.39
N ASP A 91 7.56 -3.00 12.03
CA ASP A 91 8.99 -3.19 12.36
C ASP A 91 9.96 -2.98 11.19
N VAL A 92 9.63 -3.47 9.99
CA VAL A 92 10.45 -3.28 8.77
C VAL A 92 10.53 -1.80 8.39
N TYR A 93 9.40 -1.09 8.44
CA TYR A 93 9.30 0.31 8.06
C TYR A 93 9.88 1.25 9.13
N GLU A 94 9.75 0.89 10.40
CA GLU A 94 10.44 1.55 11.50
C GLU A 94 11.96 1.37 11.40
N GLY A 95 12.43 0.22 10.95
CA GLY A 95 13.85 -0.03 10.69
C GLY A 95 14.42 0.72 9.48
N ILE A 96 13.59 1.02 8.47
CA ILE A 96 13.96 1.88 7.33
C ILE A 96 13.99 3.35 7.74
N ASP A 97 13.12 3.74 8.67
CA ASP A 97 12.96 5.10 9.19
C ASP A 97 12.83 6.16 8.07
N ALA A 98 11.88 5.91 7.16
CA ALA A 98 11.70 6.68 5.93
C ALA A 98 11.47 8.19 6.13
N TYR A 99 11.06 8.60 7.34
CA TYR A 99 10.84 10.00 7.70
C TYR A 99 12.14 10.77 7.96
N THR A 100 13.28 10.09 8.06
CA THR A 100 14.62 10.68 8.20
C THR A 100 15.40 10.77 6.91
N LEU A 101 14.91 10.12 5.84
CA LEU A 101 15.56 10.09 4.53
C LEU A 101 15.45 11.44 3.83
N ASP A 102 16.54 11.83 3.17
CA ASP A 102 16.52 13.00 2.30
C ASP A 102 15.99 12.69 0.89
N GLU A 103 15.89 13.71 0.04
CA GLU A 103 15.39 13.57 -1.33
C GLU A 103 16.22 12.61 -2.20
N SER A 104 17.53 12.51 -1.95
CA SER A 104 18.41 11.62 -2.70
C SER A 104 18.27 10.17 -2.26
N ASP A 105 18.09 9.95 -0.96
CA ASP A 105 17.78 8.63 -0.40
C ASP A 105 16.43 8.12 -0.90
N LEU A 106 15.41 8.99 -0.95
CA LEU A 106 14.08 8.65 -1.47
C LEU A 106 14.12 8.34 -2.97
N GLU A 107 14.91 9.07 -3.76
CA GLU A 107 15.11 8.78 -5.19
C GLU A 107 15.83 7.44 -5.40
N TYR A 108 16.85 7.15 -4.59
CA TYR A 108 17.52 5.85 -4.62
C TYR A 108 16.54 4.72 -4.26
N ALA A 109 15.77 4.87 -3.17
CA ALA A 109 14.75 3.90 -2.79
C ALA A 109 13.73 3.72 -3.93
N GLN A 110 13.28 4.79 -4.57
CA GLN A 110 12.34 4.74 -5.68
C GLN A 110 12.84 3.86 -6.83
N GLY A 111 14.14 3.89 -7.12
CA GLY A 111 14.79 3.03 -8.12
C GLY A 111 15.02 1.59 -7.66
N HIS A 112 15.27 1.36 -6.37
CA HIS A 112 15.86 0.12 -5.86
C HIS A 112 15.00 -0.68 -4.86
N LEU A 113 13.89 -0.14 -4.36
CA LEU A 113 13.02 -0.80 -3.39
C LEU A 113 11.63 -1.05 -3.99
N ARG A 114 11.04 -2.20 -3.69
CA ARG A 114 9.65 -2.52 -3.99
C ARG A 114 8.96 -3.15 -2.79
N MET A 115 7.70 -2.78 -2.59
CA MET A 115 6.82 -3.40 -1.59
C MET A 115 5.82 -4.28 -2.32
N LEU A 116 5.78 -5.57 -1.99
CA LEU A 116 4.69 -6.44 -2.46
C LEU A 116 3.36 -5.95 -1.87
N SER A 117 2.27 -6.16 -2.59
CA SER A 117 0.96 -5.66 -2.20
C SER A 117 -0.13 -6.61 -2.69
N GLY A 118 -0.99 -7.09 -1.78
CA GLY A 118 -2.09 -7.98 -2.19
C GLY A 118 -3.15 -7.26 -3.04
N LEU A 119 -3.25 -5.94 -2.94
CA LEU A 119 -4.15 -5.13 -3.75
C LEU A 119 -3.46 -4.54 -5.00
N TYR A 120 -2.27 -3.98 -4.83
CA TYR A 120 -1.58 -3.22 -5.88
C TYR A 120 -0.54 -4.06 -6.64
N GLY A 121 -0.37 -5.34 -6.30
CA GLY A 121 0.68 -6.21 -6.82
C GLY A 121 2.06 -5.81 -6.30
N LEU A 122 2.59 -4.70 -6.83
CA LEU A 122 3.90 -4.14 -6.50
C LEU A 122 3.79 -2.62 -6.38
N LEU A 123 4.35 -2.05 -5.32
CA LEU A 123 4.43 -0.61 -5.10
C LEU A 123 5.88 -0.15 -5.07
N LYS A 124 6.17 0.98 -5.70
CA LYS A 124 7.39 1.76 -5.50
C LYS A 124 7.24 2.63 -4.25
N PRO A 125 8.34 3.04 -3.59
CA PRO A 125 8.31 3.90 -2.40
C PRO A 125 7.38 5.11 -2.47
N LEU A 126 7.42 5.83 -3.59
CA LEU A 126 6.67 7.05 -3.80
C LEU A 126 5.31 6.83 -4.49
N ASP A 127 4.91 5.59 -4.75
CA ASP A 127 3.58 5.32 -5.33
C ASP A 127 2.50 5.67 -4.32
N LEU A 128 1.55 6.51 -4.74
CA LEU A 128 0.36 6.78 -3.95
C LEU A 128 -0.47 5.50 -3.77
N MET A 129 -0.91 5.26 -2.54
CA MET A 129 -1.87 4.22 -2.21
C MET A 129 -2.95 4.77 -1.28
N GLN A 130 -4.15 4.23 -1.44
CA GLN A 130 -5.27 4.45 -0.53
C GLN A 130 -5.29 3.37 0.54
N PRO A 131 -5.90 3.62 1.71
CA PRO A 131 -5.91 2.65 2.78
C PRO A 131 -6.65 1.38 2.38
N TYR A 132 -6.05 0.22 2.66
CA TYR A 132 -6.66 -1.08 2.39
C TYR A 132 -6.14 -2.12 3.39
N ARG A 133 -6.74 -3.30 3.40
CA ARG A 133 -6.13 -4.50 3.93
C ARG A 133 -6.56 -5.66 3.05
N LEU A 134 -5.61 -6.23 2.32
CA LEU A 134 -5.82 -7.41 1.50
C LEU A 134 -4.49 -8.15 1.46
N GLU A 135 -4.40 -9.23 2.23
CA GLU A 135 -3.17 -10.02 2.33
C GLU A 135 -2.98 -10.84 1.05
N MET A 136 -1.74 -11.02 0.59
CA MET A 136 -1.43 -11.80 -0.61
C MET A 136 -1.95 -13.25 -0.57
N GLY A 137 -2.09 -13.82 0.64
CA GLY A 137 -2.62 -15.18 0.83
C GLY A 137 -4.15 -15.29 0.84
N THR A 138 -4.88 -14.19 0.65
CA THR A 138 -6.35 -14.18 0.68
C THR A 138 -6.89 -14.95 -0.53
N LYS A 139 -7.69 -15.98 -0.27
CA LYS A 139 -8.27 -16.83 -1.33
C LYS A 139 -9.55 -16.18 -1.89
N LEU A 140 -9.38 -15.23 -2.79
CA LEU A 140 -10.48 -14.69 -3.59
C LEU A 140 -10.98 -15.79 -4.53
N LYS A 141 -12.30 -15.96 -4.58
CA LYS A 141 -12.98 -16.88 -5.49
C LYS A 141 -13.68 -16.11 -6.59
#